data_AF-A0A5E4VE76-F1
#
_entry.id   AF-A0A5E4VE76-F1
#
_cell.length_a   1.000
_cell.length_b   1.000
_cell.length_c   1.000
_cell.angle_alpha   90.00
_cell.angle_beta   90.00
_cell.angle_gamma   90.00
#
_symmetry.space_group_name_H-M   'P 1'
#
loop_
_entity.id
_entity.type
_entity.pdbx_description
1 polymer ?
#
loop_
_entity_poly.entity_id
_entity_poly.type
_entity_poly.pdbx_seq_one_letter_code
_entity_poly.pdbx_strand_id
1 'polypeptide(L)'
;MRIWKFDENRTDFALASLADMEADSEGCYIIQRGNMLIVREGGHEWLMPERLDIAGVMFDREQFEGSHPLSLREEMERDGRWAQAQLQTRGRSDIALPLELPIWVTRRPQDEPAEPTPPGLIERLKRWAQS
;
A
#
# COMPACT_ATOMS: atom_id res chain seq x y z
N MET A 1 7.74 19.28 16.78
CA MET A 1 6.98 20.21 15.93
C MET A 1 7.69 20.27 14.60
N ARG A 2 6.98 20.06 13.49
CA ARG A 2 7.52 20.22 12.13
C ARG A 2 6.72 21.30 11.41
N ILE A 3 7.41 22.09 10.58
CA ILE A 3 6.81 23.18 9.83
C ILE A 3 7.21 22.98 8.37
N TRP A 4 6.24 23.09 7.47
CA TRP A 4 6.47 23.14 6.04
C TRP A 4 5.95 24.47 5.50
N LYS A 5 6.66 25.04 4.53
CA LYS A 5 6.26 26.22 3.78
C LYS A 5 5.95 25.82 2.35
N PHE A 6 4.86 26.34 1.80
CA PHE A 6 4.56 26.19 0.39
C PHE A 6 5.58 26.98 -0.44
N ASP A 7 6.28 26.30 -1.34
CA ASP A 7 7.19 26.91 -2.31
C ASP A 7 6.44 27.05 -3.65
N GLU A 8 6.05 28.27 -3.98
CA GLU A 8 5.35 28.59 -5.23
C GLU A 8 6.14 28.17 -6.48
N ASN A 9 7.49 28.20 -6.43
CA ASN A 9 8.32 27.85 -7.59
C ASN A 9 8.32 26.34 -7.85
N ARG A 10 8.13 25.54 -6.79
CA ARG A 10 8.13 24.09 -6.84
C ARG A 10 6.73 23.50 -6.81
N THR A 11 5.72 24.32 -6.52
CA THR A 11 4.34 23.86 -6.30
C THR A 11 4.28 22.72 -5.28
N ASP A 12 5.10 22.83 -4.23
CA ASP A 12 5.31 21.76 -3.24
C ASP A 12 5.64 22.35 -1.86
N PHE A 13 5.51 21.54 -0.82
CA PHE A 13 5.82 21.93 0.55
C PHE A 13 7.27 21.58 0.92
N ALA A 14 8.08 22.60 1.22
CA ALA A 14 9.44 22.44 1.71
C ALA A 14 9.48 22.55 3.24
N LEU A 15 10.39 21.81 3.88
CA LEU A 15 10.65 21.97 5.32
C LEU A 15 11.13 23.40 5.60
N ALA A 16 10.50 24.04 6.59
CA ALA A 16 10.80 25.40 7.00
C ALA A 16 11.07 25.47 8.51
N SER A 17 11.79 26.49 8.93
CA SER A 17 12.01 26.78 10.35
C SER A 17 10.91 27.68 10.91
N LEU A 18 10.83 27.75 12.25
CA LEU A 18 9.92 28.69 12.91
C LEU A 18 10.28 30.16 12.55
N ALA A 19 11.56 30.47 12.41
CA ALA A 19 12.01 31.81 12.02
C ALA A 19 11.50 32.20 10.62
N ASP A 20 11.43 31.26 9.67
CA ASP A 20 10.90 31.49 8.33
C ASP A 20 9.39 31.76 8.34
N MET A 21 8.67 31.19 9.31
CA MET A 21 7.23 31.40 9.51
C MET A 21 6.92 32.73 10.22
N GLU A 22 7.85 33.24 11.03
CA GLU A 22 7.74 34.54 11.68
C GLU A 22 8.13 35.68 10.74
N ALA A 23 9.12 35.45 9.87
CA ALA A 23 9.57 36.42 8.89
C ALA A 23 8.56 36.65 7.76
N ASP A 24 7.71 35.68 7.46
CA ASP A 24 6.69 35.75 6.42
C ASP A 24 5.33 35.34 6.97
N SER A 25 4.49 36.35 7.26
CA SER A 25 3.15 36.19 7.82
C SER A 25 2.09 35.80 6.80
N GLU A 26 2.36 36.04 5.51
CA GLU A 26 1.40 35.86 4.42
C GLU A 26 1.53 34.49 3.75
N GLY A 27 2.70 33.84 3.89
CA GLY A 27 2.94 32.52 3.33
C GLY A 27 1.96 31.43 3.82
N CYS A 28 1.85 30.38 3.01
CA CYS A 28 1.14 29.14 3.38
C CYS A 28 2.08 28.18 4.11
N TYR A 29 1.69 27.78 5.32
CA TYR A 29 2.45 26.88 6.18
C TYR A 29 1.60 25.71 6.66
N ILE A 30 2.21 24.54 6.78
CA ILE A 30 1.63 23.39 7.48
C ILE A 30 2.46 23.17 8.75
N ILE A 31 1.79 23.05 9.89
CA ILE A 31 2.39 22.96 11.21
C ILE A 31 1.93 21.66 11.87
N GLN A 32 2.86 20.75 12.15
CA GLN A 32 2.62 19.54 12.92
C GLN A 32 2.89 19.77 14.41
N ARG A 33 1.83 19.77 15.21
CA ARG A 33 1.86 19.81 16.68
C ARG A 33 1.38 18.47 17.23
N GLY A 34 2.31 17.56 17.50
CA GLY A 34 1.97 16.19 17.93
C GLY A 34 1.27 15.43 16.80
N ASN A 35 0.03 15.02 17.03
CA ASN A 35 -0.85 14.36 16.06
C ASN A 35 -1.74 15.32 15.27
N MET A 36 -1.71 16.61 15.59
CA MET A 36 -2.53 17.62 14.91
C MET A 36 -1.71 18.29 13.82
N LEU A 37 -2.32 18.40 12.64
CA LEU A 37 -1.83 19.21 11.53
C LEU A 37 -2.69 20.47 11.43
N ILE A 38 -2.03 21.62 11.42
CA ILE A 38 -2.64 22.93 11.31
C ILE A 38 -2.12 23.57 10.03
N VAL A 39 -3.00 24.10 9.21
CA VAL A 39 -2.66 24.91 8.05
C VAL A 39 -2.76 26.38 8.46
N ARG A 40 -1.77 27.17 8.09
CA ARG A 40 -1.73 28.61 8.27
C ARG A 40 -1.58 29.27 6.90
N GLU A 41 -2.50 30.14 6.51
CA GLU A 41 -2.45 30.91 5.26
C GLU A 41 -2.92 32.34 5.54
N GLY A 42 -2.17 33.35 5.12
CA GLY A 42 -2.57 34.76 5.28
C GLY A 42 -3.01 35.10 6.71
N GLY A 43 -2.28 34.59 7.71
CA GLY A 43 -2.58 34.77 9.14
C GLY A 43 -3.76 33.95 9.70
N HIS A 44 -4.49 33.18 8.89
CA HIS A 44 -5.58 32.31 9.35
C HIS A 44 -5.05 30.91 9.65
N GLU A 45 -5.38 30.37 10.82
CA GLU A 45 -5.02 29.00 11.20
C GLU A 45 -6.27 28.11 11.27
N TRP A 46 -6.23 26.94 10.65
CA TRP A 46 -7.28 25.92 10.74
C TRP A 46 -6.71 24.50 10.72
N LEU A 47 -7.53 23.51 11.08
CA LEU A 47 -7.11 22.11 11.05
C LEU A 47 -6.97 21.60 9.62
N MET A 48 -5.90 20.85 9.34
CA MET A 48 -5.68 20.32 8.01
C MET A 48 -6.80 19.32 7.62
N PRO A 49 -7.50 19.55 6.49
CA PRO A 49 -8.44 18.59 5.93
C PRO A 49 -7.71 17.34 5.41
N GLU A 50 -8.43 16.27 5.06
CA GLU A 50 -7.84 15.07 4.46
C GLU A 50 -7.12 15.38 3.14
N ARG A 51 -7.69 16.30 2.35
CA ARG A 51 -7.11 16.82 1.12
C ARG A 51 -7.11 18.34 1.15
N LEU A 52 -5.94 18.93 1.01
CA LEU A 52 -5.73 20.36 0.99
C LEU A 52 -5.47 20.80 -0.45
N ASP A 53 -6.23 21.77 -0.95
CA ASP A 53 -5.96 22.44 -2.23
C ASP A 53 -5.18 23.73 -1.98
N ILE A 54 -3.99 23.85 -2.55
CA ILE A 54 -3.21 25.10 -2.54
C ILE A 54 -2.79 25.37 -3.97
N ALA A 55 -3.15 26.54 -4.50
CA ALA A 55 -2.82 26.96 -5.86
C ALA A 55 -3.19 25.93 -6.97
N GLY A 56 -4.24 25.13 -6.75
CA GLY A 56 -4.70 24.09 -7.68
C GLY A 56 -3.95 22.76 -7.56
N VAL A 57 -3.10 22.61 -6.54
CA VAL A 57 -2.36 21.39 -6.23
C VAL A 57 -2.98 20.72 -5.00
N MET A 58 -3.29 19.43 -5.14
CA MET A 58 -3.87 18.62 -4.09
C MET A 58 -2.80 17.96 -3.24
N PHE A 59 -2.87 18.18 -1.93
CA PHE A 59 -1.99 17.57 -0.95
C PHE A 59 -2.79 16.70 0.01
N ASP A 60 -2.41 15.42 0.13
CA ASP A 60 -3.02 14.52 1.08
C ASP A 60 -2.42 14.74 2.47
N ARG A 61 -3.28 14.70 3.49
CA ARG A 61 -2.90 14.86 4.89
C ARG A 61 -1.88 13.82 5.36
N GLU A 62 -1.98 12.60 4.85
CA GLU A 62 -1.07 11.49 5.15
C GLU A 62 0.40 11.83 4.84
N GLN A 63 0.65 12.71 3.86
CA GLN A 63 1.99 13.17 3.49
C GLN A 63 2.69 13.91 4.64
N PHE A 64 1.93 14.53 5.54
CA PHE A 64 2.44 15.35 6.65
C PHE A 64 2.24 14.69 8.03
N GLU A 65 1.33 13.72 8.16
CA GLU A 65 1.05 13.05 9.45
C GLU A 65 2.22 12.19 9.94
N GLY A 66 3.17 11.85 9.06
CA GLY A 66 4.40 11.19 9.47
C GLY A 66 4.13 9.86 10.14
N SER A 67 3.53 8.92 9.40
CA SER A 67 3.50 7.50 9.76
C SER A 67 3.57 6.62 8.50
N HIS A 68 4.57 6.87 7.65
CA HIS A 68 5.19 5.75 6.95
C HIS A 68 6.36 5.30 7.84
N PRO A 69 6.21 4.23 8.65
CA PRO A 69 7.29 3.76 9.50
C PRO A 69 8.53 3.36 8.70
N LEU A 70 8.40 3.13 7.39
CA LEU A 70 9.46 2.91 6.43
C LEU A 70 8.93 3.36 5.06
N SER A 71 9.77 3.97 4.20
CA SER A 71 9.46 4.07 2.77
C SER A 71 9.20 2.67 2.21
N LEU A 72 8.41 2.53 1.13
CA LEU A 72 8.15 1.23 0.50
C LEU A 72 9.44 0.43 0.26
N ARG A 73 10.53 1.11 -0.12
CA ARG A 73 11.86 0.52 -0.27
C ARG A 73 12.40 -0.06 1.04
N GLU A 74 12.34 0.69 2.13
CA GLU A 74 12.82 0.25 3.44
C GLU A 74 11.95 -0.87 4.03
N GLU A 75 10.65 -0.86 3.76
CA GLU A 75 9.74 -1.97 4.11
C GLU A 75 10.11 -3.24 3.33
N MET A 76 10.26 -3.14 2.02
CA MET A 76 10.70 -4.26 1.17
C MET A 76 12.08 -4.77 1.56
N GLU A 77 13.01 -3.90 1.96
CA GLU A 77 14.32 -4.32 2.46
C GLU A 77 14.23 -5.03 3.80
N ARG A 78 13.35 -4.59 4.71
CA ARG A 78 13.10 -5.28 5.97
C ARG A 78 12.54 -6.68 5.73
N ASP A 79 11.59 -6.80 4.81
CA ASP A 79 10.97 -8.08 4.45
C ASP A 79 11.98 -9.00 3.74
N GLY A 80 12.84 -8.44 2.87
CA GLY A 80 13.96 -9.16 2.26
C GLY A 80 14.95 -9.70 3.29
N ARG A 81 15.31 -8.88 4.29
CA ARG A 81 16.17 -9.32 5.42
C ARG A 81 15.50 -10.42 6.24
N TRP A 82 14.20 -10.34 6.47
CA TRP A 82 13.44 -11.38 7.17
C TRP A 82 13.47 -12.71 6.39
N ALA A 83 13.23 -12.67 5.07
CA ALA A 83 13.27 -13.85 4.21
C ALA A 83 14.68 -14.47 4.16
N GLN A 84 15.73 -13.66 4.07
CA GLN A 84 17.12 -14.12 4.14
C GLN A 84 17.44 -14.78 5.48
N ALA A 85 17.00 -14.22 6.61
CA ALA A 85 17.20 -14.81 7.94
C ALA A 85 16.50 -16.18 8.07
N GLN A 86 15.31 -16.35 7.48
CA GLN A 86 14.61 -17.63 7.43
C GLN A 86 15.38 -18.69 6.63
N LEU A 87 15.94 -18.30 5.47
CA LEU A 87 16.75 -19.20 4.63
C LEU A 87 18.06 -19.59 5.33
N GLN A 88 18.72 -18.66 6.03
CA GLN A 88 19.95 -18.94 6.76
C GLN A 88 19.70 -19.81 8.00
N THR A 89 18.55 -19.66 8.66
CA THR A 89 18.16 -20.52 9.79
C THR A 89 17.84 -21.95 9.32
N ARG A 90 17.37 -22.13 8.08
CA ARG A 90 17.22 -23.44 7.42
C ARG A 90 18.52 -23.97 6.78
N GLY A 91 19.58 -23.19 6.78
CA GLY A 91 20.82 -23.47 6.05
C GLY A 91 21.90 -24.18 6.86
N ARG A 92 21.60 -25.27 7.58
CA ARG A 92 22.60 -26.31 7.91
C ARG A 92 22.01 -27.65 8.37
N SER A 93 20.86 -28.04 7.84
CA SER A 93 20.43 -29.43 7.86
C SER A 93 19.86 -29.72 6.50
N ASP A 94 20.38 -30.75 5.84
CA ASP A 94 20.05 -31.17 4.49
C ASP A 94 18.59 -30.90 4.16
N ILE A 95 18.36 -30.20 3.05
CA ILE A 95 17.04 -30.03 2.47
C ILE A 95 16.64 -31.41 1.90
N ALA A 96 16.30 -32.34 2.78
CA ALA A 96 15.33 -33.38 2.47
C ALA A 96 13.99 -32.67 2.46
N LEU A 97 13.59 -32.14 1.30
CA LEU A 97 12.17 -31.89 1.08
C LEU A 97 11.47 -33.25 1.23
N PRO A 98 10.56 -33.47 2.19
CA PRO A 98 9.48 -34.40 1.89
C PRO A 98 8.67 -33.71 0.80
N LEU A 99 8.99 -33.99 -0.46
CA LEU A 99 8.12 -33.73 -1.60
C LEU A 99 6.89 -34.65 -1.48
N GLU A 100 6.10 -34.43 -0.44
CA GLU A 100 4.75 -34.94 -0.26
C GLU A 100 3.88 -33.73 0.05
N LEU A 101 3.90 -32.74 -0.85
CA LEU A 101 2.74 -31.89 -1.02
C LEU A 101 1.69 -32.78 -1.69
N PRO A 102 0.51 -33.02 -1.10
CA PRO A 102 -0.55 -33.69 -1.83
C PRO A 102 -1.01 -32.72 -2.93
N ILE A 103 -0.42 -32.87 -4.12
CA ILE A 103 -0.93 -32.24 -5.32
C ILE A 103 -2.28 -32.92 -5.56
N TRP A 104 -3.38 -32.19 -5.38
CA TRP A 104 -4.70 -32.67 -5.78
C TRP A 104 -4.76 -32.65 -7.32
N VAL A 105 -4.05 -33.58 -7.96
CA VAL A 105 -4.24 -33.90 -9.37
C VAL A 105 -5.41 -34.88 -9.41
N THR A 106 -6.58 -34.42 -9.84
CA THR A 106 -7.67 -35.34 -10.19
C THR A 106 -7.30 -36.08 -11.48
N ARG A 107 -6.47 -37.12 -11.40
CA ARG A 107 -6.45 -38.16 -12.43
C ARG A 107 -7.50 -39.19 -12.06
N ARG A 108 -8.54 -39.28 -12.88
CA ARG A 108 -9.43 -40.45 -12.85
C ARG A 108 -8.61 -41.68 -13.27
N PRO A 109 -8.73 -42.83 -12.59
CA PRO A 109 -8.29 -44.09 -13.16
C PRO A 109 -9.36 -44.54 -14.16
N GLN A 110 -8.98 -44.88 -15.39
CA GLN A 110 -9.92 -45.47 -16.33
C GLN A 110 -9.20 -46.51 -17.21
N ASP A 111 -8.87 -47.64 -16.58
CA ASP A 111 -8.99 -48.95 -17.22
C ASP A 111 -10.26 -49.58 -16.64
N GLU A 112 -11.39 -49.40 -17.31
CA GLU A 112 -12.54 -50.32 -17.29
C GLU A 112 -13.43 -50.00 -18.50
N PRO A 113 -14.06 -51.03 -19.12
CA PRO A 113 -14.59 -50.95 -20.47
C PRO A 113 -15.87 -50.13 -20.55
N ALA A 114 -16.06 -49.53 -21.73
CA ALA A 114 -17.17 -48.68 -22.10
C ALA A 114 -18.53 -49.41 -21.98
N GLU A 115 -19.44 -48.84 -21.20
CA GLU A 115 -20.88 -48.98 -21.36
C GLU A 115 -21.60 -47.66 -20.97
N PRO A 116 -22.81 -47.41 -21.48
CA PRO A 116 -23.13 -46.17 -22.20
C PRO A 116 -23.48 -44.96 -21.33
N THR A 117 -23.12 -43.81 -21.88
CA THR A 117 -23.14 -42.46 -21.31
C THR A 117 -24.55 -41.97 -20.94
N PRO A 118 -24.81 -41.48 -19.72
CA PRO A 118 -25.98 -40.63 -19.45
C PRO A 118 -25.73 -39.21 -20.00
N PRO A 119 -26.79 -38.49 -20.42
CA PRO A 119 -26.69 -37.39 -21.37
C PRO A 119 -25.72 -36.31 -20.90
N GLY A 120 -24.78 -36.02 -21.81
CA GLY A 120 -23.66 -35.12 -21.58
C GLY A 120 -24.12 -33.73 -21.19
N LEU A 121 -23.25 -33.09 -20.40
CA LEU A 121 -23.27 -31.72 -19.85
C LEU A 121 -23.84 -30.65 -20.82
N ILE A 122 -23.77 -30.89 -22.12
CA ILE A 122 -24.33 -30.07 -23.20
C ILE A 122 -25.86 -29.95 -23.12
N GLU A 123 -26.59 -31.01 -22.77
CA GLU A 123 -28.05 -30.93 -22.58
C GLU A 123 -28.42 -30.12 -21.34
N ARG A 124 -27.62 -30.23 -20.27
CA ARG A 124 -27.80 -29.43 -19.04
C ARG A 124 -27.54 -27.95 -19.30
N LEU A 125 -26.56 -27.62 -20.14
CA LEU A 125 -26.26 -26.23 -20.53
C LEU A 125 -27.34 -25.64 -21.42
N LYS A 126 -27.89 -26.40 -22.38
CA LYS A 126 -29.02 -25.93 -23.20
C LYS A 126 -30.25 -25.61 -22.38
N ARG A 127 -30.51 -26.37 -21.30
CA ARG A 127 -31.66 -26.15 -20.41
C ARG A 127 -31.53 -24.88 -19.55
N TRP A 128 -30.31 -24.40 -19.29
CA TRP A 128 -30.07 -23.14 -18.59
C TRP A 128 -30.21 -21.90 -19.48
N ALA A 129 -29.89 -22.04 -20.77
CA ALA A 129 -29.94 -20.92 -21.72
C ALA A 129 -31.37 -20.57 -22.21
N GLN A 130 -32.40 -21.33 -21.79
CA GLN A 130 -33.80 -21.09 -22.14
C GLN A 130 -34.65 -20.56 -20.97
N SER A 131 -34.04 -20.19 -19.84
CA SER A 131 -34.71 -19.48 -18.74
C SER A 131 -34.55 -17.97 -18.84
#